data_AF-A0A1G7FQ95-F1
#
_entry.id   AF-A0A1G7FQ95-F1
#
_cell.length_a   1.000
_cell.length_b   1.000
_cell.length_c   1.000
_cell.angle_alpha   90.00
_cell.angle_beta   90.00
_cell.angle_gamma   90.00
#
_symmetry.space_group_name_H-M   'P 1'
#
loop_
_entity.id
_entity.type
_entity.pdbx_description
1 polymer ?
#
loop_
_entity_poly.entity_id
_entity_poly.type
_entity_poly.pdbx_seq_one_letter_code
_entity_poly.pdbx_strand_id
1 'polypeptide(L)'
;MAENTFKIQFEDGTTKTATVKISSPKDIIMFVAGTTDPVNSTGLKHQSNSDYWRMEKEGIKNLRASVEDLKLQFIDLHIEAKSFSWTGDNNNENRTKGGEGLLDLFLRYYKGWLDEEVYLHLIGHSHGGNVINEFTNIIASDPNFPKKWQCRTITYLSTPFFKEQHQLNHTKLHSNCKIINVHNEYDITQRFVADFSLKNLEVLIANFNKEDFEAAKARIKETDFKAFEHISDIVMNNHTEGPFLWGQTVILLDGIKQYLTILVKKVKCFETTTILSAQKSILLGHLNDILDWATTRGAIFEANQTTRSGGYGRSEFFDEIDLIGILGIINVLFAINKGEEDSYLLGLLNSIAQTDTSGIVDQIDDTSWSPEKQVKGKFEIIDVPITTEDDYHSKGKKSSYDSFITGVEGAVKKNKGDIREVAMRLISQLMEPDYLEKLDEAIDSLDTLATLNFGSLDTALKLARDNFKKYRTLINKYNKKLVTDTDLKNKKLEVKPGSLVYLATKSHSLSHSKLFPKVEEALRANFETPVNKGYKKK
;
A
#
# COMPACT_ATOMS: atom_id res chain seq x y z
N MET A 1 34.95 -17.19 29.81
CA MET A 1 35.10 -16.07 30.77
C MET A 1 36.51 -16.12 31.32
N ALA A 2 37.27 -15.03 31.19
CA ALA A 2 38.59 -14.94 31.80
C ALA A 2 38.43 -14.33 33.20
N GLU A 3 38.76 -15.10 34.23
CA GLU A 3 38.90 -14.55 35.58
C GLU A 3 40.33 -14.01 35.70
N ASN A 4 40.44 -12.69 35.81
CA ASN A 4 41.72 -12.05 36.02
C ASN A 4 41.85 -11.72 37.50
N THR A 5 42.88 -12.27 38.13
CA THR A 5 43.19 -12.03 39.53
C THR A 5 44.23 -10.91 39.61
N PHE A 6 43.81 -9.74 40.09
CA PHE A 6 44.68 -8.59 40.30
C PHE A 6 45.15 -8.55 41.75
N LYS A 7 46.43 -8.23 41.96
CA LYS A 7 46.99 -7.97 43.30
C LYS A 7 47.10 -6.45 43.47
N ILE A 8 46.32 -5.90 44.39
CA ILE A 8 46.26 -4.46 44.69
C ILE A 8 47.09 -4.21 45.94
N GLN A 9 48.07 -3.32 45.85
CA GLN A 9 48.90 -2.89 47.00
C GLN A 9 48.42 -1.51 47.48
N PHE A 10 48.13 -1.40 48.77
CA PHE A 10 47.71 -0.17 49.43
C PHE A 10 48.93 0.61 49.95
N GLU A 11 48.75 1.90 50.22
CA GLU A 11 49.81 2.80 50.71
C GLU A 11 50.40 2.36 52.06
N ASP A 12 49.65 1.59 52.86
CA ASP A 12 50.11 0.99 54.11
C ASP A 12 50.95 -0.29 53.92
N GLY A 13 51.23 -0.67 52.67
CA GLY A 13 52.01 -1.86 52.31
C GLY A 13 51.20 -3.16 52.31
N THR A 14 49.91 -3.14 52.66
CA THR A 14 49.06 -4.33 52.58
C THR A 14 48.73 -4.67 51.13
N THR A 15 48.65 -5.96 50.80
CA THR A 15 48.18 -6.42 49.49
C THR A 15 46.87 -7.17 49.63
N LYS A 16 45.88 -6.81 48.81
CA LYS A 16 44.65 -7.58 48.65
C LYS A 16 44.56 -8.12 47.23
N THR A 17 43.92 -9.27 47.11
CA THR A 17 43.66 -9.88 45.82
C THR A 17 42.21 -9.60 45.44
N ALA A 18 42.00 -9.06 44.25
CA ALA A 18 40.68 -8.83 43.68
C ALA A 18 40.54 -9.69 42.42
N THR A 19 39.57 -10.60 42.42
CA THR A 19 39.16 -11.29 41.19
C THR A 19 38.21 -10.38 40.45
N VAL A 20 38.63 -9.88 39.30
CA VAL A 20 37.76 -9.08 38.42
C VAL A 20 37.27 -10.01 37.32
N LYS A 21 35.97 -10.24 37.33
CA LYS A 21 35.27 -10.90 36.24
C LYS A 21 34.97 -9.85 35.18
N ILE A 22 35.74 -9.87 34.10
CA ILE A 22 35.44 -9.04 32.93
C ILE A 22 34.42 -9.82 32.10
N SER A 23 33.12 -9.48 32.24
CA SER A 23 32.12 -9.92 31.26
C SER A 23 32.19 -9.00 30.06
N SER A 24 32.25 -9.58 28.86
CA SER A 24 32.02 -8.81 27.64
C SER A 24 30.56 -8.37 27.61
N PRO A 25 30.26 -7.17 27.09
CA PRO A 25 28.90 -6.79 26.77
C PRO A 25 28.26 -7.80 25.82
N LYS A 26 26.93 -7.86 25.83
CA LYS A 26 26.15 -8.70 24.90
C LYS A 26 25.46 -7.84 23.87
N ASP A 27 25.61 -8.19 22.60
CA ASP A 27 24.90 -7.51 21.52
C ASP A 27 23.67 -8.33 21.13
N ILE A 28 22.51 -7.68 21.01
CA ILE A 28 21.27 -8.32 20.52
C ILE A 28 20.78 -7.58 19.29
N ILE A 29 20.79 -8.24 18.14
CA ILE A 29 20.09 -7.79 16.94
C ILE A 29 18.64 -8.26 16.99
N MET A 30 17.71 -7.32 16.88
CA MET A 30 16.28 -7.56 16.92
C MET A 30 15.62 -7.09 15.63
N PHE A 31 14.96 -8.00 14.93
CA PHE A 31 14.18 -7.68 13.74
C PHE A 31 12.72 -7.37 14.09
N VAL A 32 12.21 -6.28 13.53
CA VAL A 32 10.84 -5.81 13.73
C VAL A 32 10.20 -5.61 12.36
N ALA A 33 9.38 -6.58 11.93
CA ALA A 33 8.77 -6.55 10.60
C ALA A 33 7.78 -5.40 10.46
N GLY A 34 7.60 -4.94 9.23
CA GLY A 34 6.50 -4.06 8.87
C GLY A 34 5.20 -4.82 8.67
N THR A 35 4.22 -4.18 8.02
CA THR A 35 3.02 -4.87 7.58
C THR A 35 3.37 -5.96 6.56
N THR A 36 2.84 -7.17 6.75
CA THR A 36 3.02 -8.31 5.83
C THR A 36 2.09 -8.24 4.63
N ASP A 37 1.11 -7.33 4.64
CA ASP A 37 0.09 -7.20 3.61
C ASP A 37 -0.30 -5.72 3.39
N PRO A 38 0.61 -4.86 2.87
CA PRO A 38 0.37 -3.41 2.76
C PRO A 38 -0.81 -3.03 1.83
N VAL A 39 -1.27 -3.98 1.00
CA VAL A 39 -2.41 -3.83 0.09
C VAL A 39 -3.63 -4.65 0.52
N ASN A 40 -3.58 -5.27 1.70
CA ASN A 40 -4.69 -6.01 2.29
C ASN A 40 -5.31 -7.07 1.35
N SER A 41 -4.43 -7.82 0.69
CA SER A 41 -4.76 -8.88 -0.26
C SER A 41 -5.10 -10.23 0.39
N THR A 42 -4.72 -10.44 1.65
CA THR A 42 -4.79 -11.73 2.36
C THR A 42 -5.41 -11.63 3.76
N GLY A 43 -5.44 -10.44 4.37
CA GLY A 43 -6.06 -10.24 5.69
C GLY A 43 -5.35 -10.99 6.84
N LEU A 44 -4.12 -11.43 6.65
CA LEU A 44 -3.38 -12.25 7.61
C LEU A 44 -2.71 -11.37 8.67
N LYS A 45 -3.29 -11.30 9.87
CA LYS A 45 -2.68 -10.72 11.07
C LYS A 45 -1.75 -11.70 11.76
N HIS A 46 -0.74 -11.19 12.45
CA HIS A 46 0.20 -11.98 13.26
C HIS A 46 0.94 -13.06 12.48
N GLN A 47 1.27 -12.82 11.20
CA GLN A 47 2.29 -13.65 10.58
C GLN A 47 3.59 -13.46 11.37
N SER A 48 4.06 -14.54 11.98
CA SER A 48 5.29 -14.49 12.75
C SER A 48 6.43 -13.95 11.89
N ASN A 49 7.38 -13.23 12.49
CA ASN A 49 8.59 -12.74 11.82
C ASN A 49 9.32 -13.83 11.02
N SER A 50 9.07 -15.12 11.26
CA SER A 50 9.79 -16.22 10.66
C SER A 50 9.89 -16.12 9.15
N ASP A 51 8.81 -15.77 8.44
CA ASP A 51 8.75 -15.86 6.97
C ASP A 51 8.94 -14.52 6.28
N TYR A 52 8.64 -13.41 6.97
CA TYR A 52 8.79 -12.05 6.46
C TYR A 52 10.19 -11.77 5.91
N TRP A 53 11.21 -12.20 6.67
CA TRP A 53 12.61 -11.99 6.33
C TRP A 53 13.22 -13.10 5.46
N ARG A 54 12.42 -14.12 5.08
CA ARG A 54 12.85 -15.28 4.26
C ARG A 54 12.50 -15.08 2.78
N MET A 55 13.00 -14.02 2.17
CA MET A 55 12.98 -13.92 0.71
C MET A 55 14.22 -14.58 0.13
N GLU A 56 14.25 -15.91 0.01
CA GLU A 56 15.30 -16.57 -0.77
C GLU A 56 14.96 -16.47 -2.26
N LYS A 57 15.73 -15.66 -2.99
CA LYS A 57 15.84 -15.77 -4.45
C LYS A 57 17.13 -16.55 -4.75
N GLU A 58 17.07 -17.43 -5.73
CA GLU A 58 18.24 -18.19 -6.19
C GLU A 58 19.47 -17.28 -6.36
N GLY A 59 20.55 -17.59 -5.64
CA GLY A 59 21.83 -16.88 -5.74
C GLY A 59 21.99 -15.57 -4.95
N ILE A 60 20.95 -15.04 -4.27
CA ILE A 60 21.08 -13.83 -3.43
C ILE A 60 20.77 -14.15 -1.98
N LYS A 61 21.76 -13.96 -1.11
CA LYS A 61 21.58 -14.09 0.34
C LYS A 61 20.75 -12.92 0.87
N ASN A 62 19.60 -13.23 1.48
CA ASN A 62 18.71 -12.19 2.01
C ASN A 62 19.29 -11.49 3.25
N LEU A 63 18.64 -10.39 3.67
CA LEU A 63 19.08 -9.59 4.82
C LEU A 63 19.30 -10.44 6.07
N ARG A 64 18.30 -11.25 6.44
CA ARG A 64 18.38 -12.07 7.65
C ARG A 64 19.53 -13.07 7.60
N ALA A 65 19.67 -13.82 6.51
CA ALA A 65 20.73 -14.81 6.36
C ALA A 65 22.11 -14.13 6.39
N SER A 66 22.25 -12.94 5.81
CA SER A 66 23.49 -12.15 5.83
C SER A 66 23.82 -11.63 7.24
N VAL A 67 22.82 -11.24 8.03
CA VAL A 67 22.99 -10.86 9.43
C VAL A 67 23.31 -12.09 10.30
N GLU A 68 22.71 -13.26 10.02
CA GLU A 68 23.03 -14.52 10.69
C GLU A 68 24.49 -14.95 10.49
N ASP A 69 25.11 -14.62 9.35
CA ASP A 69 26.55 -14.82 9.15
C ASP A 69 27.44 -13.94 10.04
N LEU A 70 26.94 -12.77 10.46
CA LEU A 70 27.67 -11.90 11.39
C LEU A 70 27.80 -12.59 12.75
N LYS A 71 26.80 -13.36 13.19
CA LYS A 71 26.81 -14.08 14.46
C LYS A 71 28.06 -14.93 14.66
N LEU A 72 28.56 -15.55 13.60
CA LEU A 72 29.74 -16.42 13.68
C LEU A 72 31.04 -15.63 13.89
N GLN A 73 31.02 -14.33 13.61
CA GLN A 73 32.17 -13.43 13.61
C GLN A 73 32.36 -12.70 14.93
N PHE A 74 31.41 -12.80 15.85
CA PHE A 74 31.40 -12.13 17.15
C PHE A 74 31.03 -13.11 18.26
N ILE A 75 31.65 -12.99 19.43
CA ILE A 75 31.60 -14.05 20.47
C ILE A 75 30.25 -14.11 21.20
N ASP A 76 29.59 -12.97 21.42
CA ASP A 76 28.36 -12.85 22.23
C ASP A 76 27.28 -12.05 21.46
N LEU A 77 27.25 -12.21 20.14
CA LEU A 77 26.24 -11.62 19.27
C LEU A 77 25.00 -12.53 19.17
N HIS A 78 23.86 -11.98 19.55
CA HIS A 78 22.58 -12.67 19.54
C HIS A 78 21.67 -12.07 18.47
N ILE A 79 20.84 -12.90 17.84
CA ILE A 79 19.92 -12.47 16.78
C ILE A 79 18.55 -13.05 17.11
N GLU A 80 17.57 -12.17 17.25
CA GLU A 80 16.15 -12.50 17.34
C GLU A 80 15.44 -12.03 16.07
N ALA A 81 15.02 -13.00 15.25
CA ALA A 81 14.40 -12.78 13.95
C ALA A 81 13.16 -13.67 13.72
N LYS A 82 12.65 -14.34 14.76
CA LYS A 82 11.59 -15.34 14.66
C LYS A 82 10.45 -15.11 15.64
N SER A 83 10.77 -14.76 16.88
CA SER A 83 9.84 -14.84 18.01
C SER A 83 8.95 -13.60 18.15
N PHE A 84 9.39 -12.44 17.66
CA PHE A 84 8.59 -11.23 17.69
C PHE A 84 7.54 -11.23 16.58
N SER A 85 6.32 -10.81 16.91
CA SER A 85 5.24 -10.57 15.95
C SER A 85 4.28 -9.54 16.51
N TRP A 86 3.70 -8.73 15.63
CA TRP A 86 2.64 -7.78 15.98
C TRP A 86 1.58 -7.80 14.86
N THR A 87 0.49 -7.05 15.01
CA THR A 87 -0.64 -7.14 14.06
C THR A 87 -0.25 -6.71 12.64
N GLY A 88 0.73 -5.79 12.51
CA GLY A 88 1.12 -5.21 11.23
C GLY A 88 0.13 -4.16 10.70
N ASP A 89 -0.87 -3.79 11.49
CA ASP A 89 -1.90 -2.83 11.11
C ASP A 89 -1.36 -1.39 11.11
N ASN A 90 -1.80 -0.62 10.13
CA ASN A 90 -1.50 0.80 10.02
C ASN A 90 -2.44 1.66 10.90
N ASN A 91 -2.35 1.50 12.22
CA ASN A 91 -3.01 2.37 13.19
C ASN A 91 -2.13 2.65 14.41
N ASN A 92 -2.44 3.70 15.17
CA ASN A 92 -1.62 4.16 16.29
C ASN A 92 -1.56 3.12 17.44
N GLU A 93 -2.73 2.61 17.86
CA GLU A 93 -2.87 1.66 18.98
C GLU A 93 -2.04 0.39 18.79
N ASN A 94 -2.05 -0.18 17.58
CA ASN A 94 -1.35 -1.42 17.29
C ASN A 94 0.17 -1.24 17.28
N ARG A 95 0.67 -0.06 16.92
CA ARG A 95 2.11 0.23 17.00
C ARG A 95 2.57 0.34 18.45
N THR A 96 1.79 1.01 19.30
CA THR A 96 2.06 1.09 20.75
C THR A 96 2.04 -0.29 21.38
N LYS A 97 1.01 -1.11 21.11
CA LYS A 97 0.97 -2.53 21.54
C LYS A 97 2.14 -3.35 21.01
N GLY A 98 2.58 -3.09 19.79
CA GLY A 98 3.80 -3.69 19.22
C GLY A 98 5.04 -3.35 20.05
N GLY A 99 5.18 -2.10 20.49
CA GLY A 99 6.26 -1.65 21.37
C GLY A 99 6.23 -2.32 22.75
N GLU A 100 5.04 -2.45 23.34
CA GLU A 100 4.82 -3.15 24.62
C GLU A 100 5.19 -4.64 24.49
N GLY A 101 4.73 -5.30 23.43
CA GLY A 101 5.06 -6.69 23.13
C GLY A 101 6.56 -6.89 22.89
N LEU A 102 7.26 -5.89 22.35
CA LEU A 102 8.70 -5.95 22.14
C LEU A 102 9.46 -5.92 23.48
N LEU A 103 9.02 -5.05 24.41
CA LEU A 103 9.55 -5.03 25.77
C LEU A 103 9.31 -6.35 26.51
N ASP A 104 8.08 -6.87 26.45
CA ASP A 104 7.75 -8.17 27.05
C ASP A 104 8.65 -9.30 26.51
N LEU A 105 8.84 -9.37 25.19
CA LEU A 105 9.73 -10.37 24.59
C LEU A 105 11.15 -10.25 25.14
N PHE A 106 11.71 -9.04 25.20
CA PHE A 106 13.05 -8.81 25.72
C PHE A 106 13.18 -9.28 27.18
N LEU A 107 12.26 -8.87 28.05
CA LEU A 107 12.30 -9.21 29.48
C LEU A 107 12.11 -10.71 29.72
N ARG A 108 11.23 -11.37 28.96
CA ARG A 108 11.00 -12.82 29.11
C ARG A 108 12.14 -13.66 28.55
N TYR A 109 12.58 -13.36 27.33
CA TYR A 109 13.55 -14.19 26.61
C TYR A 109 14.97 -14.03 27.16
N TYR A 110 15.32 -12.81 27.58
CA TYR A 110 16.66 -12.47 28.09
C TYR A 110 16.65 -12.17 29.60
N LYS A 111 15.73 -12.78 30.36
CA LYS A 111 15.62 -12.66 31.82
C LYS A 111 16.92 -12.97 32.59
N GLY A 112 17.82 -13.74 31.99
CA GLY A 112 19.12 -14.07 32.58
C GLY A 112 20.16 -12.95 32.47
N TRP A 113 19.87 -11.86 31.73
CA TRP A 113 20.82 -10.78 31.44
C TRP A 113 20.38 -9.42 31.99
N LEU A 114 19.39 -9.39 32.90
CA LEU A 114 18.86 -8.15 33.46
C LEU A 114 19.91 -7.33 34.23
N ASP A 115 20.93 -8.00 34.78
CA ASP A 115 22.05 -7.35 35.49
C ASP A 115 23.33 -7.24 34.65
N GLU A 116 23.29 -7.67 33.39
CA GLU A 116 24.42 -7.63 32.45
C GLU A 116 24.39 -6.37 31.59
N GLU A 117 25.54 -6.01 31.03
CA GLU A 117 25.64 -4.95 30.03
C GLU A 117 25.17 -5.50 28.67
N VAL A 118 24.10 -4.91 28.13
CA VAL A 118 23.46 -5.37 26.88
C VAL A 118 23.25 -4.19 25.94
N TYR A 119 23.66 -4.38 24.70
CA TYR A 119 23.49 -3.41 23.62
C TYR A 119 22.48 -3.92 22.59
N LEU A 120 21.44 -3.13 22.39
CA LEU A 120 20.36 -3.45 21.46
C LEU A 120 20.63 -2.84 20.08
N HIS A 121 20.50 -3.67 19.05
CA HIS A 121 20.62 -3.32 17.64
C HIS A 121 19.28 -3.59 16.96
N LEU A 122 18.46 -2.56 16.82
CA LEU A 122 17.09 -2.71 16.36
C LEU A 122 17.01 -2.50 14.84
N ILE A 123 16.39 -3.42 14.10
CA ILE A 123 16.19 -3.34 12.66
C ILE A 123 14.69 -3.38 12.38
N GLY A 124 14.15 -2.24 11.95
CA GLY A 124 12.72 -2.09 11.66
C GLY A 124 12.48 -1.83 10.18
N HIS A 125 11.56 -2.57 9.57
CA HIS A 125 11.10 -2.28 8.20
C HIS A 125 9.73 -1.62 8.21
N SER A 126 9.53 -0.61 7.36
CA SER A 126 8.26 0.12 7.24
C SER A 126 7.80 0.58 8.62
N HIS A 127 6.55 0.29 9.00
CA HIS A 127 6.00 0.57 10.33
C HIS A 127 6.64 -0.19 11.49
N GLY A 128 7.42 -1.25 11.25
CA GLY A 128 8.25 -1.89 12.27
C GLY A 128 9.31 -0.93 12.84
N GLY A 129 9.77 0.06 12.06
CA GLY A 129 10.58 1.16 12.58
C GLY A 129 9.81 2.08 13.54
N ASN A 130 8.52 2.30 13.31
CA ASN A 130 7.68 3.06 14.24
C ASN A 130 7.39 2.27 15.52
N VAL A 131 7.26 0.94 15.45
CA VAL A 131 7.19 0.07 16.63
C VAL A 131 8.46 0.17 17.47
N ILE A 132 9.64 0.27 16.84
CA ILE A 132 10.90 0.56 17.54
C ILE A 132 10.82 1.92 18.27
N ASN A 133 10.28 2.96 17.62
CA ASN A 133 10.11 4.26 18.27
C ASN A 133 9.18 4.18 19.49
N GLU A 134 8.04 3.50 19.36
CA GLU A 134 7.12 3.23 20.49
C GLU A 134 7.83 2.46 21.62
N PHE A 135 8.58 1.42 21.29
CA PHE A 135 9.41 0.70 22.25
C PHE A 135 10.38 1.65 22.98
N THR A 136 11.05 2.57 22.26
CA THR A 136 11.94 3.55 22.91
C THR A 136 11.19 4.51 23.84
N ASN A 137 9.95 4.89 23.52
CA ASN A 137 9.11 5.71 24.39
C ASN A 137 8.74 4.96 25.67
N ILE A 138 8.38 3.69 25.56
CA ILE A 138 8.01 2.85 26.71
C ILE A 138 9.21 2.66 27.65
N ILE A 139 10.38 2.24 27.15
CA ILE A 139 11.55 1.97 27.99
C ILE A 139 12.16 3.22 28.63
N ALA A 140 11.80 4.42 28.16
CA ALA A 140 12.28 5.66 28.74
C ALA A 140 11.76 5.86 30.17
N SER A 141 10.56 5.35 30.47
CA SER A 141 9.90 5.47 31.77
C SER A 141 9.61 4.13 32.46
N ASP A 142 9.69 2.99 31.76
CA ASP A 142 9.41 1.68 32.36
C ASP A 142 10.48 1.29 33.42
N PRO A 143 10.07 1.06 34.69
CA PRO A 143 11.00 0.74 35.78
C PRO A 143 11.59 -0.67 35.68
N ASN A 144 10.98 -1.56 34.90
CA ASN A 144 11.46 -2.93 34.68
C ASN A 144 12.51 -3.00 33.57
N PHE A 145 12.67 -1.95 32.75
CA PHE A 145 13.71 -1.93 31.74
C PHE A 145 15.10 -1.90 32.42
N PRO A 146 15.98 -2.87 32.13
CA PRO A 146 17.26 -3.00 32.82
C PRO A 146 18.13 -1.75 32.72
N LYS A 147 18.72 -1.34 33.85
CA LYS A 147 19.50 -0.09 33.92
C LYS A 147 20.72 -0.06 33.02
N LYS A 148 21.33 -1.22 32.78
CA LYS A 148 22.56 -1.38 31.98
C LYS A 148 22.30 -1.62 30.50
N TRP A 149 21.03 -1.71 30.09
CA TRP A 149 20.70 -1.96 28.69
C TRP A 149 20.55 -0.64 27.95
N GLN A 150 21.12 -0.57 26.74
CA GLN A 150 21.06 0.63 25.90
C GLN A 150 20.95 0.25 24.42
N CYS A 151 20.30 1.11 23.63
CA CYS A 151 20.26 0.93 22.18
C CYS A 151 21.50 1.54 21.54
N ARG A 152 22.23 0.74 20.76
CA ARG A 152 23.47 1.14 20.08
C ARG A 152 23.28 1.41 18.59
N THR A 153 22.33 0.75 17.96
CA THR A 153 21.97 1.06 16.57
C THR A 153 20.48 0.93 16.36
N ILE A 154 19.91 1.82 15.56
CA ILE A 154 18.57 1.65 14.98
C ILE A 154 18.72 1.72 13.46
N THR A 155 18.31 0.66 12.79
CA THR A 155 18.26 0.57 11.32
C THR A 155 16.83 0.68 10.87
N TYR A 156 16.51 1.77 10.18
CA TYR A 156 15.24 1.99 9.52
C TYR A 156 15.34 1.53 8.07
N LEU A 157 14.48 0.60 7.68
CA LEU A 157 14.37 0.09 6.33
C LEU A 157 13.04 0.59 5.76
N SER A 158 13.07 1.60 4.89
CA SER A 158 11.85 2.21 4.32
C SER A 158 10.82 2.66 5.38
N THR A 159 11.28 3.09 6.56
CA THR A 159 10.39 3.55 7.63
C THR A 159 9.90 4.97 7.36
N PRO A 160 8.58 5.21 7.42
CA PRO A 160 8.03 6.55 7.37
C PRO A 160 8.20 7.24 8.73
N PHE A 161 8.73 8.47 8.72
CA PHE A 161 8.96 9.28 9.91
C PHE A 161 7.85 10.30 10.08
N PHE A 162 6.93 9.99 10.98
CA PHE A 162 5.83 10.88 11.41
C PHE A 162 6.38 12.15 12.06
N LYS A 163 5.67 13.27 11.91
CA LYS A 163 6.03 14.53 12.56
C LYS A 163 5.45 14.64 13.95
N GLU A 164 4.29 14.04 14.18
CA GLU A 164 3.56 14.15 15.44
C GLU A 164 3.56 12.83 16.22
N GLN A 165 3.33 11.72 15.54
CA GLN A 165 3.24 10.39 16.16
C GLN A 165 4.59 9.68 16.18
N HIS A 166 4.72 8.61 16.98
CA HIS A 166 5.84 7.66 16.92
C HIS A 166 7.23 8.31 16.92
N GLN A 167 7.41 9.33 17.76
CA GLN A 167 8.68 10.03 17.87
C GLN A 167 9.72 9.14 18.55
N LEU A 168 10.95 9.17 18.06
CA LEU A 168 12.07 8.46 18.67
C LEU A 168 12.41 9.04 20.04
N ASN A 169 12.45 8.21 21.08
CA ASN A 169 12.91 8.62 22.40
C ASN A 169 14.42 8.40 22.54
N HIS A 170 15.14 9.42 23.00
CA HIS A 170 16.60 9.39 23.09
C HIS A 170 17.15 8.97 24.46
N THR A 171 16.29 8.69 25.45
CA THR A 171 16.69 8.50 26.86
C THR A 171 17.50 7.23 27.09
N LYS A 172 17.20 6.16 26.35
CA LYS A 172 17.88 4.85 26.46
C LYS A 172 18.77 4.53 25.26
N LEU A 173 19.03 5.52 24.41
CA LEU A 173 20.03 5.41 23.35
C LEU A 173 21.43 5.64 23.96
N HIS A 174 22.38 4.79 23.60
CA HIS A 174 23.78 5.00 23.94
C HIS A 174 24.29 6.31 23.30
N SER A 175 25.25 7.01 23.92
CA SER A 175 25.80 8.29 23.41
C SER A 175 26.33 8.19 21.98
N ASN A 176 26.99 7.08 21.65
CA ASN A 176 27.50 6.75 20.32
C ASN A 176 26.49 5.98 19.44
N CYS A 177 25.19 6.02 19.74
CA CYS A 177 24.19 5.32 18.94
C CYS A 177 24.23 5.80 17.47
N LYS A 178 24.13 4.86 16.53
CA LYS A 178 24.00 5.18 15.09
C LYS A 178 22.57 4.94 14.62
N ILE A 179 22.08 5.88 13.82
CA ILE A 179 20.81 5.75 13.12
C ILE A 179 21.12 5.46 11.66
N ILE A 180 20.75 4.28 11.17
CA ILE A 180 20.99 3.87 9.78
C ILE A 180 19.67 4.00 9.04
N ASN A 181 19.62 4.82 7.99
CA ASN A 181 18.43 5.05 7.19
C ASN A 181 18.61 4.46 5.79
N VAL A 182 17.90 3.37 5.49
CA VAL A 182 17.90 2.73 4.17
C VAL A 182 16.60 3.10 3.46
N HIS A 183 16.70 3.79 2.32
CA HIS A 183 15.53 4.26 1.61
C HIS A 183 15.67 4.15 0.09
N ASN A 184 14.54 3.95 -0.58
CA ASN A 184 14.43 3.93 -2.03
C ASN A 184 13.58 5.13 -2.45
N GLU A 185 14.07 5.98 -3.35
CA GLU A 185 13.31 7.17 -3.73
C GLU A 185 12.01 6.85 -4.47
N TYR A 186 11.88 5.64 -5.04
CA TYR A 186 10.67 5.16 -5.71
C TYR A 186 9.60 4.60 -4.77
N ASP A 187 9.90 4.48 -3.48
CA ASP A 187 9.01 3.96 -2.45
C ASP A 187 7.86 4.95 -2.16
N ILE A 188 6.73 4.77 -2.86
CA ILE A 188 5.53 5.59 -2.61
C ILE A 188 4.87 5.26 -1.27
N THR A 189 5.18 4.10 -0.68
CA THR A 189 4.61 3.71 0.61
C THR A 189 5.21 4.57 1.71
N GLN A 190 6.54 4.69 1.76
CA GLN A 190 7.25 5.54 2.70
C GLN A 190 6.97 7.04 2.46
N ARG A 191 6.81 7.46 1.20
CA ARG A 191 6.68 8.88 0.84
C ARG A 191 5.26 9.45 0.91
N PHE A 192 4.24 8.60 0.80
CA PHE A 192 2.86 9.05 0.65
C PHE A 192 1.84 8.15 1.33
N VAL A 193 1.86 6.83 1.10
CA VAL A 193 0.80 5.96 1.64
C VAL A 193 0.81 5.97 3.17
N ALA A 194 2.00 6.04 3.77
CA ALA A 194 2.19 6.12 5.20
C ALA A 194 1.68 7.42 5.84
N ASP A 195 1.39 8.47 5.05
CA ASP A 195 0.75 9.68 5.56
C ASP A 195 -0.62 9.38 6.17
N PHE A 196 -1.29 8.32 5.70
CA PHE A 196 -2.63 7.95 6.12
C PHE A 196 -2.58 6.85 7.18
N SER A 197 -2.73 7.23 8.45
CA SER A 197 -3.07 6.28 9.51
C SER A 197 -4.55 5.88 9.37
N LEU A 198 -4.88 4.60 9.47
CA LEU A 198 -6.23 4.08 9.21
C LEU A 198 -6.87 3.57 10.51
N LYS A 199 -8.21 3.67 10.65
CA LYS A 199 -8.89 3.28 11.89
C LYS A 199 -8.94 1.76 12.10
N ASN A 200 -9.22 0.98 11.05
CA ASN A 200 -9.04 -0.48 11.03
C ASN A 200 -9.28 -1.01 9.60
N LEU A 201 -8.24 -1.37 8.85
CA LEU A 201 -8.38 -1.84 7.47
C LEU A 201 -8.91 -3.29 7.40
N GLU A 202 -8.83 -4.07 8.48
CA GLU A 202 -9.34 -5.45 8.53
C GLU A 202 -10.85 -5.51 8.34
N VAL A 203 -11.60 -4.64 9.02
CA VAL A 203 -13.06 -4.52 8.86
C VAL A 203 -13.44 -4.19 7.40
N LEU A 204 -12.55 -3.50 6.68
CA LEU A 204 -12.78 -3.06 5.30
C LEU A 204 -12.60 -4.18 4.27
N ILE A 205 -11.78 -5.19 4.58
CA ILE A 205 -11.33 -6.21 3.60
C ILE A 205 -11.52 -7.65 4.06
N ALA A 206 -11.98 -7.92 5.28
CA ALA A 206 -12.19 -9.26 5.83
C ALA A 206 -13.11 -10.14 4.95
N ASN A 207 -13.91 -9.52 4.08
CA ASN A 207 -14.80 -10.20 3.14
C ASN A 207 -14.34 -10.12 1.68
N PHE A 208 -13.17 -9.58 1.37
CA PHE A 208 -12.69 -9.48 -0.01
C PHE A 208 -12.27 -10.86 -0.52
N ASN A 209 -12.90 -11.30 -1.62
CA ASN A 209 -12.48 -12.50 -2.35
C ASN A 209 -12.15 -12.10 -3.78
N LYS A 210 -10.89 -12.24 -4.15
CA LYS A 210 -10.41 -11.93 -5.51
C LYS A 210 -11.06 -12.85 -6.56
N GLU A 211 -11.35 -14.10 -6.20
CA GLU A 211 -11.91 -15.09 -7.13
C GLU A 211 -13.30 -14.68 -7.64
N ASP A 212 -14.13 -14.09 -6.77
CA ASP A 212 -15.44 -13.57 -7.15
C ASP A 212 -15.32 -12.54 -8.30
N PHE A 213 -14.36 -11.61 -8.18
CA PHE A 213 -14.13 -10.57 -9.18
C PHE A 213 -13.53 -11.12 -10.49
N GLU A 214 -12.62 -12.09 -10.40
CA GLU A 214 -12.06 -12.73 -11.60
C GLU A 214 -13.12 -13.54 -12.36
N ALA A 215 -14.06 -14.19 -11.67
CA ALA A 215 -15.19 -14.86 -12.29
C ALA A 215 -16.10 -13.88 -13.04
N ALA A 216 -16.51 -12.77 -12.40
CA ALA A 216 -17.33 -11.75 -13.05
C ALA A 216 -16.61 -11.12 -14.26
N LYS A 217 -15.29 -10.89 -14.14
CA LYS A 217 -14.46 -10.38 -15.24
C LYS A 217 -14.32 -11.40 -16.38
N ALA A 218 -14.21 -12.68 -16.07
CA ALA A 218 -14.21 -13.74 -17.08
C ALA A 218 -15.52 -13.73 -17.86
N ARG A 219 -16.66 -13.61 -17.16
CA ARG A 219 -17.98 -13.52 -17.81
C ARG A 219 -18.09 -12.32 -18.76
N ILE A 220 -17.64 -11.14 -18.37
CA ILE A 220 -17.63 -9.95 -19.27
C ILE A 220 -16.78 -10.22 -20.52
N LYS A 221 -15.64 -10.91 -20.38
CA LYS A 221 -14.74 -11.22 -21.49
C LYS A 221 -15.27 -12.29 -22.46
N GLU A 222 -16.29 -13.06 -22.08
CA GLU A 222 -16.96 -13.99 -22.99
C GLU A 222 -17.78 -13.25 -24.06
N THR A 223 -18.10 -11.97 -23.83
CA THR A 223 -18.78 -11.12 -24.80
C THR A 223 -17.94 -10.94 -26.06
N ASP A 224 -18.47 -11.34 -27.20
CA ASP A 224 -17.94 -10.97 -28.51
C ASP A 224 -18.40 -9.56 -28.87
N PHE A 225 -17.53 -8.59 -28.62
CA PHE A 225 -17.82 -7.18 -28.87
C PHE A 225 -18.02 -6.83 -30.35
N LYS A 226 -17.68 -7.72 -31.29
CA LYS A 226 -18.00 -7.52 -32.72
C LYS A 226 -19.49 -7.42 -32.98
N ALA A 227 -20.31 -8.06 -32.15
CA ALA A 227 -21.76 -8.00 -32.31
C ALA A 227 -22.31 -6.56 -32.23
N PHE A 228 -21.64 -5.68 -31.49
CA PHE A 228 -22.04 -4.28 -31.31
C PHE A 228 -21.68 -3.40 -32.51
N GLU A 229 -20.81 -3.85 -33.42
CA GLU A 229 -20.52 -3.13 -34.67
C GLU A 229 -21.80 -2.98 -35.51
N HIS A 230 -22.69 -3.98 -35.45
CA HIS A 230 -23.97 -3.99 -36.16
C HIS A 230 -24.97 -2.91 -35.71
N ILE A 231 -24.79 -2.30 -34.53
CA ILE A 231 -25.65 -1.19 -34.07
C ILE A 231 -25.57 0.00 -35.04
N SER A 232 -24.42 0.16 -35.71
CA SER A 232 -24.20 1.21 -36.70
C SER A 232 -24.78 0.89 -38.08
N ASP A 233 -25.20 -0.36 -38.32
CA ASP A 233 -25.73 -0.77 -39.61
C ASP A 233 -27.12 -0.16 -39.87
N ILE A 234 -27.38 0.16 -41.13
CA ILE A 234 -28.69 0.71 -41.55
C ILE A 234 -29.77 -0.38 -41.47
N VAL A 235 -29.40 -1.63 -41.76
CA VAL A 235 -30.29 -2.80 -41.71
C VAL A 235 -29.54 -3.94 -41.04
N MET A 236 -30.14 -4.51 -40.00
CA MET A 236 -29.60 -5.66 -39.27
C MET A 236 -30.36 -6.93 -39.66
N ASN A 237 -29.64 -8.02 -39.94
CA ASN A 237 -30.23 -9.28 -40.31
C ASN A 237 -30.94 -9.92 -39.10
N ASN A 238 -32.27 -9.98 -39.19
CA ASN A 238 -33.14 -10.50 -38.13
C ASN A 238 -32.95 -11.99 -37.79
N HIS A 239 -32.22 -12.76 -38.61
CA HIS A 239 -32.01 -14.19 -38.40
C HIS A 239 -30.60 -14.52 -37.90
N THR A 240 -29.66 -13.58 -37.98
CA THR A 240 -28.24 -13.84 -37.66
C THR A 240 -27.66 -12.74 -36.79
N GLU A 241 -27.50 -11.53 -37.33
CA GLU A 241 -26.86 -10.39 -36.67
C GLU A 241 -27.66 -9.90 -35.45
N GLY A 242 -28.98 -9.78 -35.58
CA GLY A 242 -29.87 -9.37 -34.50
C GLY A 242 -29.88 -10.30 -33.29
N PRO A 243 -30.21 -11.59 -33.48
CA PRO A 243 -30.11 -12.59 -32.42
C PRO A 243 -28.70 -12.67 -31.81
N PHE A 244 -27.65 -12.50 -32.62
CA PHE A 244 -26.27 -12.50 -32.13
C PHE A 244 -25.97 -11.30 -31.21
N LEU A 245 -26.34 -10.07 -31.62
CA LEU A 245 -26.22 -8.88 -30.77
C LEU A 245 -26.98 -9.02 -29.46
N TRP A 246 -28.20 -9.53 -29.51
CA TRP A 246 -29.00 -9.77 -28.31
C TRP A 246 -28.35 -10.81 -27.39
N GLY A 247 -27.88 -11.93 -27.94
CA GLY A 247 -27.18 -12.96 -27.17
C GLY A 247 -25.89 -12.46 -26.53
N GLN A 248 -25.09 -11.66 -27.24
CA GLN A 248 -23.89 -11.04 -26.66
C GLN A 248 -24.22 -10.00 -25.59
N THR A 249 -25.34 -9.28 -25.74
CA THR A 249 -25.81 -8.34 -24.72
C THR A 249 -26.27 -9.06 -23.44
N VAL A 250 -26.89 -10.23 -23.54
CA VAL A 250 -27.21 -11.08 -22.38
C VAL A 250 -25.93 -11.45 -21.61
N ILE A 251 -24.87 -11.87 -22.31
CA ILE A 251 -23.59 -12.24 -21.69
C ILE A 251 -22.96 -11.03 -20.98
N LEU A 252 -22.94 -9.88 -21.65
CA LEU A 252 -22.40 -8.63 -21.11
C LEU A 252 -23.14 -8.19 -19.84
N LEU A 253 -24.47 -8.12 -19.90
CA LEU A 253 -25.32 -7.69 -18.78
C LEU A 253 -25.25 -8.66 -17.61
N ASP A 254 -25.16 -9.97 -17.87
CA ASP A 254 -24.94 -10.97 -16.82
C ASP A 254 -23.58 -10.77 -16.13
N GLY A 255 -22.51 -10.51 -16.89
CA GLY A 255 -21.21 -10.16 -16.32
C GLY A 255 -21.23 -8.89 -15.48
N ILE A 256 -21.89 -7.83 -15.96
CA ILE A 256 -22.08 -6.57 -15.20
C ILE A 256 -22.87 -6.82 -13.92
N LYS A 257 -23.98 -7.57 -14.00
CA LYS A 257 -24.81 -7.95 -12.85
C LYS A 257 -23.99 -8.71 -11.80
N GLN A 258 -23.20 -9.70 -12.20
CA GLN A 258 -22.32 -10.44 -11.29
C GLN A 258 -21.32 -9.50 -10.60
N TYR A 259 -20.67 -8.64 -11.38
CA TYR A 259 -19.70 -7.66 -10.86
C TYR A 259 -20.34 -6.71 -9.84
N LEU A 260 -21.50 -6.13 -10.16
CA LEU A 260 -22.22 -5.22 -9.27
C LEU A 260 -22.77 -5.92 -8.03
N THR A 261 -23.25 -7.16 -8.14
CA THR A 261 -23.69 -7.96 -6.98
C THR A 261 -22.55 -8.12 -5.99
N ILE A 262 -21.35 -8.42 -6.47
CA ILE A 262 -20.15 -8.54 -5.64
C ILE A 262 -19.85 -7.18 -4.98
N LEU A 263 -19.78 -6.10 -5.76
CA LEU A 263 -19.52 -4.75 -5.23
C LEU A 263 -20.54 -4.32 -4.18
N VAL A 264 -21.84 -4.44 -4.46
CA VAL A 264 -22.93 -4.13 -3.54
C VAL A 264 -22.79 -4.94 -2.25
N LYS A 265 -22.52 -6.24 -2.36
CA LYS A 265 -22.30 -7.10 -1.19
C LYS A 265 -21.11 -6.61 -0.36
N LYS A 266 -19.98 -6.29 -0.98
CA LYS A 266 -18.79 -5.81 -0.24
C LYS A 266 -19.05 -4.45 0.41
N VAL A 267 -19.63 -3.49 -0.31
CA VAL A 267 -19.98 -2.17 0.26
C VAL A 267 -21.00 -2.33 1.38
N LYS A 268 -22.00 -3.23 1.27
CA LYS A 268 -22.96 -3.54 2.35
C LYS A 268 -22.27 -4.12 3.60
N CYS A 269 -21.33 -5.06 3.43
CA CYS A 269 -20.60 -5.70 4.53
C CYS A 269 -19.61 -4.79 5.26
N PHE A 270 -19.32 -3.60 4.72
CA PHE A 270 -18.55 -2.57 5.43
C PHE A 270 -19.28 -2.21 6.74
N GLU A 271 -18.75 -2.58 7.90
CA GLU A 271 -19.27 -2.09 9.18
C GLU A 271 -18.95 -0.60 9.27
N THR A 272 -19.93 0.23 8.95
CA THR A 272 -19.82 1.68 9.10
C THR A 272 -20.07 2.00 10.57
N THR A 273 -19.31 2.93 11.14
CA THR A 273 -19.84 3.75 12.23
C THR A 273 -21.20 4.33 11.80
N THR A 274 -22.06 4.75 12.72
CA THR A 274 -23.36 5.37 12.39
C THR A 274 -23.27 6.53 11.38
N ILE A 275 -22.07 7.07 11.17
CA ILE A 275 -21.77 8.32 10.48
C ILE A 275 -21.57 8.13 8.96
N LEU A 276 -20.98 7.01 8.49
CA LEU A 276 -20.83 6.70 7.05
C LEU A 276 -22.11 6.13 6.40
N SER A 277 -23.15 5.91 7.19
CA SER A 277 -24.39 5.26 6.74
C SER A 277 -25.06 6.01 5.60
N ALA A 278 -25.03 7.35 5.59
CA ALA A 278 -25.67 8.17 4.57
C ALA A 278 -24.93 8.10 3.22
N GLN A 279 -23.62 8.31 3.19
CA GLN A 279 -22.80 8.26 1.96
C GLN A 279 -22.72 6.84 1.41
N LYS A 280 -22.59 5.85 2.29
CA LYS A 280 -22.70 4.44 1.92
C LYS A 280 -24.07 4.14 1.32
N SER A 281 -25.16 4.67 1.90
CA SER A 281 -26.51 4.51 1.35
C SER A 281 -26.64 5.13 -0.03
N ILE A 282 -26.08 6.33 -0.25
CA ILE A 282 -26.06 6.99 -1.56
C ILE A 282 -25.29 6.16 -2.59
N LEU A 283 -24.07 5.72 -2.27
CA LEU A 283 -23.29 4.86 -3.17
C LEU A 283 -24.02 3.54 -3.47
N LEU A 284 -24.58 2.90 -2.43
CA LEU A 284 -25.37 1.69 -2.59
C LEU A 284 -26.61 1.94 -3.45
N GLY A 285 -27.26 3.10 -3.33
CA GLY A 285 -28.37 3.51 -4.19
C GLY A 285 -27.97 3.43 -5.65
N HIS A 286 -26.93 4.17 -6.04
CA HIS A 286 -26.43 4.15 -7.43
C HIS A 286 -26.00 2.75 -7.89
N LEU A 287 -25.31 1.98 -7.05
CA LEU A 287 -24.89 0.62 -7.41
C LEU A 287 -26.08 -0.33 -7.58
N ASN A 288 -27.12 -0.21 -6.74
CA ASN A 288 -28.34 -1.00 -6.88
C ASN A 288 -29.13 -0.54 -8.11
N ASP A 289 -29.19 0.75 -8.43
CA ASP A 289 -29.88 1.24 -9.63
C ASP A 289 -29.26 0.63 -10.91
N ILE A 290 -27.92 0.55 -10.99
CA ILE A 290 -27.24 -0.10 -12.12
C ILE A 290 -27.46 -1.62 -12.08
N LEU A 291 -27.45 -2.24 -10.89
CA LEU A 291 -27.68 -3.68 -10.75
C LEU A 291 -29.09 -4.07 -11.20
N ASP A 292 -30.10 -3.29 -10.80
CA ASP A 292 -31.49 -3.48 -11.17
C ASP A 292 -31.70 -3.23 -12.66
N TRP A 293 -31.04 -2.21 -13.21
CA TRP A 293 -30.98 -2.00 -14.66
C TRP A 293 -30.40 -3.23 -15.37
N ALA A 294 -29.20 -3.69 -15.01
CA ALA A 294 -28.54 -4.82 -15.68
C ALA A 294 -29.38 -6.11 -15.57
N THR A 295 -30.02 -6.33 -14.42
CA THR A 295 -30.89 -7.48 -14.17
C THR A 295 -32.16 -7.43 -15.02
N THR A 296 -32.84 -6.29 -15.01
CA THR A 296 -34.11 -6.09 -15.74
C THR A 296 -33.90 -6.16 -17.25
N ARG A 297 -32.88 -5.46 -17.75
CA ARG A 297 -32.55 -5.44 -19.17
C ARG A 297 -32.03 -6.81 -19.62
N GLY A 298 -31.21 -7.48 -18.81
CA GLY A 298 -30.75 -8.83 -19.11
C GLY A 298 -31.90 -9.80 -19.35
N ALA A 299 -32.95 -9.76 -18.52
CA ALA A 299 -34.13 -10.61 -18.69
C ALA A 299 -34.93 -10.29 -19.97
N ILE A 300 -35.04 -9.01 -20.35
CA ILE A 300 -35.68 -8.59 -21.61
C ILE A 300 -34.91 -9.13 -22.81
N PHE A 301 -33.58 -8.95 -22.83
CA PHE A 301 -32.73 -9.45 -23.90
C PHE A 301 -32.75 -10.98 -23.99
N GLU A 302 -32.78 -11.68 -22.84
CA GLU A 302 -32.85 -13.14 -22.77
C GLU A 302 -34.19 -13.68 -23.32
N ALA A 303 -35.30 -13.01 -23.06
CA ALA A 303 -36.58 -13.36 -23.66
C ALA A 303 -36.56 -13.13 -25.18
N ASN A 304 -36.01 -11.99 -25.62
CA ASN A 304 -36.10 -11.53 -27.01
C ASN A 304 -35.04 -12.14 -27.95
N GLN A 305 -33.97 -12.75 -27.44
CA GLN A 305 -32.94 -13.37 -28.29
C GLN A 305 -33.44 -14.61 -29.08
N THR A 306 -34.47 -15.31 -28.60
CA THR A 306 -34.95 -16.56 -29.23
C THR A 306 -36.42 -16.53 -29.65
N THR A 307 -37.23 -15.65 -29.05
CA THR A 307 -38.69 -15.67 -29.26
C THR A 307 -39.18 -14.63 -30.25
N ARG A 308 -38.31 -13.71 -30.69
CA ARG A 308 -38.69 -12.57 -31.52
C ARG A 308 -38.63 -12.91 -33.02
N SER A 309 -39.73 -12.70 -33.74
CA SER A 309 -39.79 -12.85 -35.20
C SER A 309 -39.40 -11.55 -35.94
N GLY A 310 -38.20 -11.02 -35.65
CA GLY A 310 -37.65 -9.78 -36.24
C GLY A 310 -37.88 -8.52 -35.40
N GLY A 311 -37.39 -7.37 -35.88
CA GLY A 311 -37.34 -6.13 -35.09
C GLY A 311 -36.07 -6.04 -34.24
N TYR A 312 -34.97 -6.60 -34.73
CA TYR A 312 -33.64 -6.41 -34.15
C TYR A 312 -32.98 -5.12 -34.66
N GLY A 313 -33.75 -4.05 -34.75
CA GLY A 313 -33.24 -2.76 -35.19
C GLY A 313 -32.54 -2.01 -34.05
N ARG A 314 -31.85 -0.94 -34.43
CA ARG A 314 -31.18 -0.03 -33.50
C ARG A 314 -32.15 0.64 -32.52
N SER A 315 -33.37 0.97 -32.98
CA SER A 315 -34.40 1.55 -32.10
C SER A 315 -34.76 0.57 -30.99
N GLU A 316 -35.07 -0.66 -31.38
CA GLU A 316 -35.47 -1.71 -30.47
C GLU A 316 -34.34 -2.07 -29.50
N PHE A 317 -33.08 -2.06 -29.97
CA PHE A 317 -31.93 -2.23 -29.10
C PHE A 317 -31.84 -1.13 -28.03
N PHE A 318 -31.93 0.15 -28.43
CA PHE A 318 -31.82 1.28 -27.50
C PHE A 318 -33.00 1.37 -26.52
N ASP A 319 -34.19 1.00 -26.96
CA ASP A 319 -35.38 0.91 -26.10
C ASP A 319 -35.24 -0.23 -25.08
N GLU A 320 -34.79 -1.41 -25.53
CA GLU A 320 -34.66 -2.58 -24.66
C GLU A 320 -33.49 -2.49 -23.68
N ILE A 321 -32.41 -1.83 -24.06
CA ILE A 321 -31.28 -1.56 -23.16
C ILE A 321 -31.56 -0.39 -22.22
N ASP A 322 -32.61 0.39 -22.46
CA ASP A 322 -32.95 1.59 -21.70
C ASP A 322 -31.74 2.53 -21.54
N LEU A 323 -31.21 2.93 -22.71
CA LEU A 323 -29.98 3.71 -22.78
C LEU A 323 -30.11 5.04 -22.02
N ILE A 324 -31.29 5.66 -22.04
CA ILE A 324 -31.56 6.90 -21.31
C ILE A 324 -31.49 6.66 -19.79
N GLY A 325 -32.09 5.58 -19.28
CA GLY A 325 -32.06 5.24 -17.87
C GLY A 325 -30.64 5.09 -17.33
N ILE A 326 -29.81 4.28 -18.01
CA ILE A 326 -28.42 4.08 -17.57
C ILE A 326 -27.55 5.32 -17.75
N LEU A 327 -27.74 6.10 -18.82
CA LEU A 327 -27.03 7.38 -19.00
C LEU A 327 -27.39 8.38 -17.90
N GLY A 328 -28.63 8.37 -17.40
CA GLY A 328 -29.03 9.17 -16.24
C GLY A 328 -28.16 8.88 -15.02
N ILE A 329 -27.95 7.60 -14.70
CA ILE A 329 -27.13 7.18 -13.56
C ILE A 329 -25.65 7.53 -13.80
N ILE A 330 -25.12 7.24 -15.00
CA ILE A 330 -23.73 7.58 -15.38
C ILE A 330 -23.49 9.08 -15.26
N ASN A 331 -24.41 9.91 -15.72
CA ASN A 331 -24.29 11.37 -15.65
C ASN A 331 -24.25 11.91 -14.23
N VAL A 332 -24.96 11.27 -13.29
CA VAL A 332 -24.88 11.63 -11.87
C VAL A 332 -23.54 11.21 -11.28
N LEU A 333 -23.12 9.96 -11.50
CA LEU A 333 -21.88 9.43 -10.95
C LEU A 333 -20.65 10.21 -11.45
N PHE A 334 -20.62 10.54 -12.74
CA PHE A 334 -19.53 11.26 -13.37
C PHE A 334 -19.80 12.77 -13.48
N ALA A 335 -20.78 13.31 -12.76
CA ALA A 335 -21.03 14.75 -12.76
C ALA A 335 -19.77 15.52 -12.34
N ILE A 336 -19.36 16.45 -13.20
CA ILE A 336 -18.20 17.33 -12.98
C ILE A 336 -18.40 18.63 -13.77
N ASN A 337 -18.15 19.78 -13.14
CA ASN A 337 -18.35 21.07 -13.78
C ASN A 337 -17.02 21.67 -14.24
N LYS A 338 -16.05 21.81 -13.33
CA LYS A 338 -14.75 22.43 -13.62
C LYS A 338 -13.55 21.51 -13.40
N GLY A 339 -13.54 20.70 -12.35
CA GLY A 339 -12.32 20.04 -11.90
C GLY A 339 -12.53 19.01 -10.79
N GLU A 340 -11.44 18.48 -10.26
CA GLU A 340 -11.49 17.49 -9.19
C GLU A 340 -12.29 17.95 -7.96
N GLU A 341 -12.35 19.26 -7.70
CA GLU A 341 -13.03 19.89 -6.58
C GLU A 341 -14.56 19.91 -6.67
N ASP A 342 -15.15 19.59 -7.83
CA ASP A 342 -16.60 19.49 -8.00
C ASP A 342 -17.07 18.17 -8.60
N SER A 343 -16.15 17.24 -8.80
CA SER A 343 -16.45 15.86 -9.18
C SER A 343 -17.28 15.15 -8.09
N TYR A 344 -18.43 14.63 -8.49
CA TYR A 344 -19.30 13.83 -7.61
C TYR A 344 -18.59 12.55 -7.15
N LEU A 345 -18.02 11.78 -8.08
CA LEU A 345 -17.29 10.53 -7.79
C LEU A 345 -16.13 10.76 -6.83
N LEU A 346 -15.27 11.76 -7.10
CA LEU A 346 -14.15 12.07 -6.22
C LEU A 346 -14.63 12.59 -4.87
N GLY A 347 -15.72 13.37 -4.84
CA GLY A 347 -16.39 13.79 -3.60
C GLY A 347 -16.83 12.62 -2.73
N LEU A 348 -17.45 11.60 -3.34
CA LEU A 348 -17.86 10.38 -2.65
C LEU A 348 -16.66 9.62 -2.07
N LEU A 349 -15.59 9.44 -2.86
CA LEU A 349 -14.35 8.79 -2.40
C LEU A 349 -13.70 9.59 -1.26
N ASN A 350 -13.71 10.91 -1.36
CA ASN A 350 -13.19 11.80 -0.33
C ASN A 350 -13.97 11.66 0.98
N SER A 351 -15.30 11.57 0.94
CA SER A 351 -16.12 11.35 2.13
C SER A 351 -15.79 10.05 2.85
N ILE A 352 -15.40 9.00 2.13
CA ILE A 352 -14.96 7.74 2.75
C ILE A 352 -13.61 7.93 3.46
N ALA A 353 -12.72 8.76 2.91
CA ALA A 353 -11.35 8.94 3.38
C ALA A 353 -11.15 10.10 4.38
N GLN A 354 -12.22 10.70 4.92
CA GLN A 354 -12.08 11.81 5.88
C GLN A 354 -11.43 11.37 7.20
N THR A 355 -10.70 12.29 7.83
CA THR A 355 -9.96 12.07 9.09
C THR A 355 -10.80 12.23 10.35
N ASP A 356 -11.99 12.85 10.26
CA ASP A 356 -12.87 13.04 11.41
C ASP A 356 -13.63 11.75 11.76
N THR A 357 -14.59 11.80 12.68
CA THR A 357 -15.39 10.63 13.09
C THR A 357 -16.15 9.96 11.94
N SER A 358 -16.20 10.56 10.74
CA SER A 358 -16.94 10.11 9.58
C SER A 358 -16.15 9.29 8.55
N GLY A 359 -14.83 9.15 8.61
CA GLY A 359 -14.07 8.40 7.58
C GLY A 359 -13.13 7.31 8.11
N ILE A 360 -12.53 6.57 7.17
CA ILE A 360 -11.64 5.41 7.44
C ILE A 360 -10.22 5.82 7.83
N VAL A 361 -9.85 7.07 7.54
CA VAL A 361 -8.55 7.62 7.89
C VAL A 361 -8.65 8.15 9.32
N ASP A 362 -7.70 7.79 10.16
CA ASP A 362 -7.57 8.27 11.53
C ASP A 362 -6.88 9.62 11.56
N GLN A 363 -5.71 9.68 10.93
CA GLN A 363 -4.90 10.88 10.86
C GLN A 363 -4.17 10.92 9.53
N ILE A 364 -4.00 12.14 9.00
CA ILE A 364 -3.09 12.41 7.90
C ILE A 364 -1.89 13.16 8.50
N ASP A 365 -0.70 12.57 8.43
CA ASP A 365 0.56 13.22 8.79
C ASP A 365 1.39 13.44 7.52
N ASP A 366 2.22 14.47 7.46
CA ASP A 366 3.15 14.70 6.35
C ASP A 366 4.46 14.00 6.70
N THR A 367 4.49 12.68 6.51
CA THR A 367 5.63 11.84 6.89
C THR A 367 6.87 12.18 6.07
N SER A 368 8.03 11.84 6.62
CA SER A 368 9.32 12.03 5.97
C SER A 368 9.98 10.67 5.73
N TRP A 369 10.76 10.55 4.68
CA TRP A 369 11.68 9.43 4.46
C TRP A 369 13.03 9.55 5.19
N SER A 370 13.27 10.71 5.83
CA SER A 370 14.50 11.02 6.58
C SER A 370 14.20 11.19 8.08
N PRO A 371 15.01 10.59 8.97
CA PRO A 371 14.83 10.66 10.42
C PRO A 371 15.32 11.96 11.05
N GLU A 372 15.93 12.89 10.30
CA GLU A 372 16.62 14.08 10.82
C GLU A 372 15.82 14.87 11.86
N LYS A 373 14.52 15.09 11.60
CA LYS A 373 13.63 15.83 12.50
C LYS A 373 13.38 15.12 13.83
N GLN A 374 13.36 13.79 13.82
CA GLN A 374 13.17 12.99 15.04
C GLN A 374 14.48 12.86 15.83
N VAL A 375 15.62 12.73 15.14
CA VAL A 375 16.96 12.54 15.75
C VAL A 375 17.55 13.85 16.30
N LYS A 376 17.11 15.01 15.79
CA LYS A 376 17.50 16.35 16.26
C LYS A 376 19.02 16.58 16.30
N GLY A 377 19.77 15.99 15.37
CA GLY A 377 21.23 16.12 15.24
C GLY A 377 22.05 15.52 16.39
N LYS A 378 21.42 14.80 17.32
CA LYS A 378 22.10 14.23 18.50
C LYS A 378 22.94 12.99 18.17
N PHE A 379 22.53 12.23 17.17
CA PHE A 379 23.15 10.99 16.76
C PHE A 379 23.53 11.06 15.28
N GLU A 380 24.57 10.32 14.91
CA GLU A 380 24.97 10.20 13.51
C GLU A 380 23.89 9.45 12.72
N ILE A 381 23.48 10.05 11.60
CA ILE A 381 22.59 9.42 10.62
C ILE A 381 23.44 8.93 9.46
N ILE A 382 23.47 7.61 9.28
CA ILE A 382 24.12 6.94 8.15
C ILE A 382 23.05 6.74 7.08
N ASP A 383 23.06 7.60 6.07
CA ASP A 383 22.11 7.56 4.97
C ASP A 383 22.56 6.58 3.87
N VAL A 384 21.65 5.68 3.49
CA VAL A 384 21.89 4.58 2.55
C VAL A 384 20.81 4.60 1.47
N PRO A 385 20.97 5.45 0.44
CA PRO A 385 20.08 5.45 -0.71
C PRO A 385 20.31 4.20 -1.55
N ILE A 386 19.23 3.49 -1.88
CA ILE A 386 19.25 2.23 -2.64
C ILE A 386 18.44 2.31 -3.94
N THR A 387 18.07 3.52 -4.37
CA THR A 387 17.25 3.79 -5.56
C THR A 387 17.80 3.15 -6.83
N THR A 388 19.12 3.11 -6.99
CA THR A 388 19.79 2.54 -8.18
C THR A 388 19.66 1.03 -8.29
N GLU A 389 19.29 0.36 -7.20
CA GLU A 389 19.12 -1.10 -7.11
C GLU A 389 17.69 -1.52 -7.46
N ASP A 390 16.77 -0.58 -7.67
CA ASP A 390 15.41 -0.85 -8.11
C ASP A 390 15.37 -1.08 -9.63
N ASP A 391 14.74 -2.16 -10.08
CA ASP A 391 14.59 -2.45 -11.52
C ASP A 391 13.92 -1.29 -12.28
N TYR A 392 13.08 -0.50 -11.61
CA TYR A 392 12.45 0.69 -12.17
C TYR A 392 13.46 1.80 -12.51
N HIS A 393 14.60 1.87 -11.81
CA HIS A 393 15.64 2.86 -12.10
C HIS A 393 16.16 2.76 -13.54
N SER A 394 16.38 1.51 -13.99
CA SER A 394 16.86 1.21 -15.34
C SER A 394 15.90 1.64 -16.46
N LYS A 395 14.66 1.98 -16.12
CA LYS A 395 13.62 2.39 -17.09
C LYS A 395 13.72 3.86 -17.51
N GLY A 396 14.61 4.64 -16.90
CA GLY A 396 14.82 6.05 -17.25
C GLY A 396 13.62 6.96 -16.92
N LYS A 397 12.74 6.54 -16.01
CA LYS A 397 11.48 7.25 -15.66
C LYS A 397 11.58 8.10 -14.39
N LYS A 398 12.79 8.38 -13.88
CA LYS A 398 12.99 9.15 -12.63
C LYS A 398 12.29 10.51 -12.65
N SER A 399 12.45 11.30 -13.71
CA SER A 399 11.80 12.61 -13.82
C SER A 399 10.27 12.53 -13.85
N SER A 400 9.70 11.54 -14.56
CA SER A 400 8.26 11.27 -14.56
C SER A 400 7.76 10.93 -13.16
N TYR A 401 8.48 10.05 -12.46
CA TYR A 401 8.16 9.66 -11.09
C TYR A 401 8.24 10.85 -10.13
N ASP A 402 9.31 11.65 -10.18
CA ASP A 402 9.49 12.82 -9.32
C ASP A 402 8.37 13.83 -9.52
N SER A 403 8.00 14.11 -10.77
CA SER A 403 6.86 14.98 -11.08
C SER A 403 5.53 14.44 -10.54
N PHE A 404 5.33 13.13 -10.59
CA PHE A 404 4.16 12.46 -10.06
C PHE A 404 4.10 12.58 -8.53
N ILE A 405 5.14 12.08 -7.83
CA ILE A 405 5.14 11.95 -6.37
C ILE A 405 5.14 13.33 -5.69
N THR A 406 5.92 14.30 -6.18
CA THR A 406 5.88 15.67 -5.65
C THR A 406 4.51 16.31 -5.85
N GLY A 407 3.83 15.98 -6.94
CA GLY A 407 2.46 16.42 -7.17
C GLY A 407 1.46 15.80 -6.18
N VAL A 408 1.62 14.52 -5.86
CA VAL A 408 0.79 13.82 -4.86
C VAL A 408 1.06 14.37 -3.45
N GLU A 409 2.32 14.43 -3.02
CA GLU A 409 2.73 15.01 -1.73
C GLU A 409 2.24 16.47 -1.58
N GLY A 410 2.35 17.26 -2.66
CA GLY A 410 1.85 18.64 -2.69
C GLY A 410 0.33 18.73 -2.52
N ALA A 411 -0.43 17.81 -3.14
CA ALA A 411 -1.88 17.76 -3.02
C ALA A 411 -2.32 17.41 -1.59
N VAL A 412 -1.65 16.44 -0.93
CA VAL A 412 -1.90 16.10 0.48
C VAL A 412 -1.71 17.32 1.38
N LYS A 413 -0.58 18.04 1.22
CA LYS A 413 -0.25 19.20 2.05
C LYS A 413 -1.19 20.38 1.83
N LYS A 414 -1.55 20.66 0.58
CA LYS A 414 -2.37 21.81 0.21
C LYS A 414 -3.81 21.67 0.71
N ASN A 415 -4.38 20.47 0.61
CA ASN A 415 -5.82 20.27 0.70
C ASN A 415 -6.30 19.76 2.08
N LYS A 416 -5.39 19.61 3.08
CA LYS A 416 -5.68 19.37 4.51
C LYS A 416 -6.80 18.34 4.78
N GLY A 417 -6.70 17.17 4.16
CA GLY A 417 -7.66 16.08 4.33
C GLY A 417 -8.67 15.93 3.19
N ASP A 418 -8.72 16.86 2.24
CA ASP A 418 -9.40 16.62 0.96
C ASP A 418 -8.49 15.87 -0.02
N ILE A 419 -8.85 14.62 -0.29
CA ILE A 419 -8.07 13.68 -1.10
C ILE A 419 -8.50 13.65 -2.58
N ARG A 420 -9.39 14.54 -3.06
CA ARG A 420 -9.91 14.45 -4.44
C ARG A 420 -8.82 14.59 -5.49
N GLU A 421 -7.93 15.58 -5.34
CA GLU A 421 -6.77 15.75 -6.23
C GLU A 421 -5.82 14.55 -6.11
N VAL A 422 -5.60 14.04 -4.90
CA VAL A 422 -4.77 12.85 -4.65
C VAL A 422 -5.33 11.63 -5.38
N ALA A 423 -6.62 11.35 -5.20
CA ALA A 423 -7.33 10.26 -5.87
C ALA A 423 -7.26 10.40 -7.39
N MET A 424 -7.49 11.60 -7.93
CA MET A 424 -7.39 11.85 -9.37
C MET A 424 -5.98 11.63 -9.89
N ARG A 425 -4.93 12.02 -9.16
CA ARG A 425 -3.53 11.76 -9.54
C ARG A 425 -3.21 10.27 -9.59
N LEU A 426 -3.71 9.49 -8.62
CA LEU A 426 -3.54 8.03 -8.56
C LEU A 426 -4.31 7.33 -9.69
N ILE A 427 -5.61 7.62 -9.84
CA ILE A 427 -6.49 7.05 -10.88
C ILE A 427 -5.92 7.32 -12.27
N SER A 428 -5.40 8.54 -12.50
CA SER A 428 -4.77 8.90 -13.77
C SER A 428 -3.61 7.99 -14.17
N GLN A 429 -2.91 7.35 -13.23
CA GLN A 429 -1.82 6.40 -13.58
C GLN A 429 -2.33 5.01 -13.96
N LEU A 430 -3.61 4.70 -13.65
CA LEU A 430 -4.25 3.42 -13.96
C LEU A 430 -4.97 3.45 -15.32
N MET A 431 -5.13 4.63 -15.91
CA MET A 431 -5.82 4.83 -17.18
C MET A 431 -4.84 5.30 -18.25
N GLU A 432 -4.88 4.66 -19.41
CA GLU A 432 -4.19 5.16 -20.60
C GLU A 432 -5.00 6.35 -21.16
N PRO A 433 -4.37 7.51 -21.41
CA PRO A 433 -5.01 8.66 -22.06
C PRO A 433 -5.85 8.29 -23.30
N ASP A 434 -5.30 7.41 -24.14
CA ASP A 434 -5.87 6.97 -25.41
C ASP A 434 -7.15 6.12 -25.20
N TYR A 435 -7.35 5.52 -24.02
CA TYR A 435 -8.57 4.78 -23.71
C TYR A 435 -9.78 5.71 -23.63
N LEU A 436 -9.63 6.90 -23.03
CA LEU A 436 -10.71 7.88 -22.95
C LEU A 436 -11.00 8.56 -24.27
N GLU A 437 -10.00 8.65 -25.15
CA GLU A 437 -10.23 9.08 -26.53
C GLU A 437 -11.18 8.14 -27.27
N LYS A 438 -10.97 6.82 -27.14
CA LYS A 438 -11.88 5.83 -27.72
C LYS A 438 -13.28 5.88 -27.11
N LEU A 439 -13.38 6.19 -25.81
CA LEU A 439 -14.68 6.39 -25.16
C LEU A 439 -15.38 7.65 -25.70
N ASP A 440 -14.65 8.74 -25.89
CA ASP A 440 -15.17 9.97 -26.51
C ASP A 440 -15.67 9.67 -27.93
N GLU A 441 -14.88 8.96 -28.74
CA GLU A 441 -15.25 8.56 -30.11
C GLU A 441 -16.49 7.65 -30.15
N ALA A 442 -16.60 6.71 -29.21
CA ALA A 442 -17.76 5.85 -29.08
C ALA A 442 -19.01 6.66 -28.71
N ILE A 443 -18.90 7.62 -27.80
CA ILE A 443 -20.01 8.51 -27.43
C ILE A 443 -20.37 9.45 -28.59
N ASP A 444 -19.41 9.98 -29.34
CA ASP A 444 -19.67 10.81 -30.52
C ASP A 444 -20.35 10.00 -31.65
N SER A 445 -19.97 8.73 -31.80
CA SER A 445 -20.64 7.80 -32.72
C SER A 445 -22.09 7.55 -32.29
N LEU A 446 -22.33 7.32 -31.00
CA LEU A 446 -23.67 7.16 -30.44
C LEU A 446 -24.52 8.43 -30.55
N ASP A 447 -23.93 9.61 -30.31
CA ASP A 447 -24.57 10.93 -30.45
C ASP A 447 -25.04 11.13 -31.89
N THR A 448 -24.18 10.84 -32.87
CA THR A 448 -24.50 10.89 -34.31
C THR A 448 -25.63 9.91 -34.68
N LEU A 449 -25.63 8.71 -34.10
CA LEU A 449 -26.69 7.72 -34.32
C LEU A 449 -28.01 8.11 -33.66
N ALA A 450 -27.97 8.84 -32.54
CA ALA A 450 -29.12 9.27 -31.76
C ALA A 450 -29.80 10.54 -32.33
N THR A 451 -29.01 11.47 -32.89
CA THR A 451 -29.53 12.74 -33.47
C THR A 451 -30.52 12.52 -34.60
N LEU A 452 -30.49 11.34 -35.22
CA LEU A 452 -31.39 10.97 -36.31
C LEU A 452 -32.79 10.53 -35.84
N ASN A 453 -32.98 10.13 -34.57
CA ASN A 453 -34.24 9.52 -34.12
C ASN A 453 -34.72 9.86 -32.68
N PHE A 454 -33.93 10.46 -31.78
CA PHE A 454 -34.30 10.58 -30.35
C PHE A 454 -33.78 11.86 -29.65
N GLY A 455 -34.63 12.88 -29.51
CA GLY A 455 -34.24 14.19 -28.96
C GLY A 455 -33.84 14.21 -27.46
N SER A 456 -34.42 13.36 -26.61
CA SER A 456 -34.05 13.28 -25.18
C SER A 456 -32.74 12.52 -24.93
N LEU A 457 -32.46 11.51 -25.76
CA LEU A 457 -31.22 10.75 -25.75
C LEU A 457 -30.02 11.63 -26.07
N ASP A 458 -30.17 12.55 -27.02
CA ASP A 458 -29.18 13.56 -27.40
C ASP A 458 -28.73 14.41 -26.19
N THR A 459 -29.65 14.85 -25.33
CA THR A 459 -29.29 15.65 -24.14
C THR A 459 -28.47 14.83 -23.12
N ALA A 460 -28.88 13.59 -22.86
CA ALA A 460 -28.18 12.71 -21.92
C ALA A 460 -26.78 12.32 -22.42
N LEU A 461 -26.64 12.03 -23.72
CA LEU A 461 -25.35 11.73 -24.36
C LEU A 461 -24.41 12.95 -24.35
N LYS A 462 -24.93 14.14 -24.66
CA LYS A 462 -24.15 15.39 -24.60
C LYS A 462 -23.58 15.66 -23.21
N LEU A 463 -24.38 15.44 -22.16
CA LEU A 463 -23.94 15.59 -20.78
C LEU A 463 -22.86 14.55 -20.43
N ALA A 464 -23.04 13.29 -20.82
CA ALA A 464 -22.07 12.23 -20.55
C ALA A 464 -20.73 12.54 -21.23
N ARG A 465 -20.79 12.96 -22.50
CA ARG A 465 -19.61 13.41 -23.26
C ARG A 465 -18.87 14.55 -22.56
N ASP A 466 -19.59 15.58 -22.12
CA ASP A 466 -18.99 16.74 -21.46
C ASP A 466 -18.29 16.32 -20.15
N ASN A 467 -18.94 15.47 -19.34
CA ASN A 467 -18.35 14.90 -18.14
C ASN A 467 -17.07 14.10 -18.45
N PHE A 468 -17.10 13.18 -19.42
CA PHE A 468 -15.93 12.37 -19.79
C PHE A 468 -14.78 13.20 -20.37
N LYS A 469 -15.06 14.23 -21.17
CA LYS A 469 -14.04 15.17 -21.68
C LYS A 469 -13.31 15.91 -20.55
N LYS A 470 -14.03 16.28 -19.49
CA LYS A 470 -13.44 16.89 -18.30
C LYS A 470 -12.53 15.89 -17.57
N TYR A 471 -12.97 14.65 -17.35
CA TYR A 471 -12.09 13.61 -16.78
C TYR A 471 -10.88 13.30 -17.66
N ARG A 472 -11.03 13.23 -18.98
CA ARG A 472 -9.91 13.07 -19.92
C ARG A 472 -8.89 14.20 -19.78
N THR A 473 -9.37 15.44 -19.62
CA THR A 473 -8.49 16.60 -19.36
C THR A 473 -7.70 16.43 -18.06
N LEU A 474 -8.36 15.98 -16.98
CA LEU A 474 -7.69 15.71 -15.71
C LEU A 474 -6.69 14.55 -15.81
N ILE A 475 -7.04 13.49 -16.53
CA ILE A 475 -6.17 12.32 -16.74
C ILE A 475 -4.94 12.71 -17.55
N ASN A 476 -5.10 13.49 -18.62
CA ASN A 476 -3.98 14.00 -19.40
C ASN A 476 -3.07 14.93 -18.59
N LYS A 477 -3.67 15.76 -17.71
CA LYS A 477 -2.93 16.65 -16.81
C LYS A 477 -2.06 15.88 -15.80
N TYR A 478 -2.59 14.80 -15.23
CA TYR A 478 -1.97 14.12 -14.10
C TYR A 478 -1.21 12.83 -14.45
N ASN A 479 -1.52 12.17 -15.56
CA ASN A 479 -0.81 10.96 -16.00
C ASN A 479 0.66 11.31 -16.34
N LYS A 480 1.62 10.63 -15.70
CA LYS A 480 3.07 10.85 -15.92
C LYS A 480 3.73 9.72 -16.71
N LYS A 481 2.94 8.78 -17.23
CA LYS A 481 3.40 7.60 -17.97
C LYS A 481 4.52 6.88 -17.22
N LEU A 482 4.25 6.54 -15.96
CA LEU A 482 5.23 5.90 -15.06
C LEU A 482 5.72 4.56 -15.61
N VAL A 483 4.85 3.81 -16.29
CA VAL A 483 5.19 2.53 -16.92
C VAL A 483 5.74 2.78 -18.34
N THR A 484 6.74 2.01 -18.75
CA THR A 484 7.24 2.02 -20.14
C THR A 484 6.37 1.19 -21.07
N ASP A 485 6.36 1.49 -22.37
CA ASP A 485 5.59 0.74 -23.36
C ASP A 485 5.93 -0.76 -23.39
N THR A 486 7.21 -1.10 -23.13
CA THR A 486 7.67 -2.48 -23.02
C THR A 486 7.05 -3.19 -21.81
N ASP A 487 6.94 -2.49 -20.67
CA ASP A 487 6.42 -3.03 -19.42
C ASP A 487 4.88 -3.06 -19.39
N LEU A 488 4.18 -2.30 -20.24
CA LEU A 488 2.71 -2.33 -20.36
C LEU A 488 2.16 -3.73 -20.66
N LYS A 489 2.93 -4.55 -21.39
CA LYS A 489 2.60 -5.94 -21.73
C LYS A 489 2.46 -6.86 -20.50
N ASN A 490 3.09 -6.50 -19.38
CA ASN A 490 2.96 -7.27 -18.15
C ASN A 490 1.55 -7.09 -17.57
N LYS A 491 0.78 -8.17 -17.42
CA LYS A 491 -0.59 -8.07 -16.90
C LYS A 491 -0.64 -7.99 -15.37
N LYS A 492 0.46 -8.33 -14.68
CA LYS A 492 0.56 -8.32 -13.22
C LYS A 492 1.15 -6.99 -12.74
N LEU A 493 0.39 -6.23 -11.97
CA LEU A 493 0.80 -4.89 -11.52
C LEU A 493 2.00 -4.98 -10.57
N GLU A 494 2.03 -5.98 -9.70
CA GLU A 494 3.06 -6.23 -8.68
C GLU A 494 4.46 -6.51 -9.23
N VAL A 495 4.58 -6.82 -10.52
CA VAL A 495 5.86 -7.07 -11.22
C VAL A 495 6.02 -6.17 -12.45
N LYS A 496 5.18 -5.14 -12.59
CA LYS A 496 5.25 -4.13 -13.65
C LYS A 496 5.97 -2.89 -13.12
N PRO A 497 7.26 -2.67 -13.44
CA PRO A 497 8.00 -1.49 -12.98
C PRO A 497 7.25 -0.19 -13.31
N GLY A 498 7.15 0.70 -12.32
CA GLY A 498 6.45 1.97 -12.43
C GLY A 498 4.93 1.91 -12.21
N SER A 499 4.33 0.73 -12.09
CA SER A 499 2.93 0.63 -11.65
C SER A 499 2.82 1.06 -10.18
N LEU A 500 1.68 1.63 -9.77
CA LEU A 500 1.47 2.04 -8.38
C LEU A 500 1.65 0.87 -7.40
N VAL A 501 1.19 -0.33 -7.77
CA VAL A 501 1.33 -1.53 -6.93
C VAL A 501 2.80 -1.95 -6.81
N TYR A 502 3.56 -1.90 -7.91
CA TYR A 502 5.00 -2.18 -7.88
C TYR A 502 5.73 -1.19 -6.96
N LEU A 503 5.47 0.10 -7.12
CA LEU A 503 6.09 1.16 -6.32
C LEU A 503 5.72 1.05 -4.83
N ALA A 504 4.49 0.64 -4.51
CA ALA A 504 4.04 0.46 -3.12
C ALA A 504 4.57 -0.83 -2.46
N THR A 505 4.94 -1.84 -3.26
CA THR A 505 5.29 -3.17 -2.73
C THR A 505 6.75 -3.54 -2.99
N LYS A 506 7.18 -3.60 -4.25
CA LYS A 506 8.55 -3.99 -4.64
C LYS A 506 9.56 -2.91 -4.30
N SER A 507 9.29 -1.66 -4.69
CA SER A 507 10.18 -0.54 -4.37
C SER A 507 10.29 -0.32 -2.87
N HIS A 508 9.16 -0.46 -2.15
CA HIS A 508 9.11 -0.44 -0.69
C HIS A 508 9.94 -1.56 -0.05
N SER A 509 9.78 -2.79 -0.54
CA SER A 509 10.43 -3.98 0.03
C SER A 509 11.93 -4.09 -0.31
N LEU A 510 12.48 -3.20 -1.14
CA LEU A 510 13.88 -3.32 -1.56
C LEU A 510 14.85 -3.20 -0.38
N SER A 511 14.53 -2.37 0.60
CA SER A 511 15.38 -2.08 1.76
C SER A 511 15.59 -3.29 2.69
N HIS A 512 14.66 -4.25 2.73
CA HIS A 512 14.80 -5.48 3.51
C HIS A 512 15.21 -6.72 2.70
N SER A 513 15.46 -6.55 1.40
CA SER A 513 15.78 -7.67 0.50
C SER A 513 17.18 -8.26 0.72
N LYS A 514 18.16 -7.44 1.10
CA LYS A 514 19.57 -7.84 1.30
C LYS A 514 20.25 -6.95 2.34
N LEU A 515 21.37 -7.41 2.89
CA LEU A 515 22.23 -6.59 3.73
C LEU A 515 23.13 -5.72 2.85
N PHE A 516 22.84 -4.43 2.77
CA PHE A 516 23.65 -3.50 1.98
C PHE A 516 25.01 -3.26 2.65
N PRO A 517 26.12 -3.10 1.89
CA PRO A 517 27.46 -2.99 2.47
C PRO A 517 27.61 -1.90 3.53
N LYS A 518 27.04 -0.71 3.30
CA LYS A 518 27.07 0.40 4.28
C LYS A 518 26.32 0.06 5.59
N VAL A 519 25.24 -0.72 5.50
CA VAL A 519 24.49 -1.18 6.67
C VAL A 519 25.32 -2.20 7.45
N GLU A 520 25.95 -3.16 6.75
CA GLU A 520 26.84 -4.14 7.37
C GLU A 520 28.01 -3.47 8.10
N GLU A 521 28.68 -2.53 7.43
CA GLU A 521 29.79 -1.76 8.00
C GLU A 521 29.37 -1.02 9.26
N ALA A 522 28.25 -0.30 9.20
CA ALA A 522 27.71 0.45 10.33
C ALA A 522 27.32 -0.44 11.52
N LEU A 523 26.68 -1.59 11.27
CA LEU A 523 26.35 -2.56 12.32
C LEU A 523 27.62 -3.10 12.98
N ARG A 524 28.58 -3.59 12.17
CA ARG A 524 29.85 -4.15 12.66
C ARG A 524 30.64 -3.16 13.49
N ALA A 525 30.68 -1.89 13.09
CA ALA A 525 31.41 -0.85 13.79
C ALA A 525 30.83 -0.50 15.17
N ASN A 526 29.61 -0.95 15.49
CA ASN A 526 28.93 -0.65 16.75
C ASN A 526 28.67 -1.85 17.66
N PHE A 527 29.08 -3.05 17.25
CA PHE A 527 29.10 -4.20 18.15
C PHE A 527 30.18 -4.00 19.20
N GLU A 528 29.82 -4.15 20.46
CA GLU A 528 30.75 -4.08 21.60
C GLU A 528 31.23 -5.48 22.01
N THR A 529 30.63 -6.53 21.46
CA THR A 529 31.10 -7.89 21.60
C THR A 529 32.43 -8.10 20.85
N PRO A 530 33.39 -8.85 21.41
CA PRO A 530 34.66 -9.07 20.75
C PRO A 530 34.52 -9.88 19.46
N VAL A 531 35.37 -9.55 18.48
CA VAL A 531 35.53 -10.34 17.25
C VAL A 531 36.01 -11.75 17.59
N ASN A 532 35.35 -12.74 16.99
CA ASN A 532 35.73 -14.14 17.09
C ASN A 532 36.99 -14.42 16.26
N LYS A 533 38.17 -14.36 16.90
CA LYS A 533 39.47 -14.66 16.27
C LYS A 533 39.57 -16.07 15.68
N GLY A 534 38.71 -17.01 16.11
CA GLY A 534 38.66 -18.37 15.56
C GLY A 534 37.86 -18.49 14.26
N TYR A 535 37.08 -17.47 13.89
CA TYR A 535 36.33 -17.46 12.64
C TYR A 535 37.27 -17.25 11.45
N LYS A 536 37.26 -18.19 10.51
CA LYS A 536 37.93 -18.07 9.21
C LYS A 536 36.86 -17.90 8.14
N LYS A 537 36.88 -16.76 7.45
CA LYS A 537 35.95 -16.49 6.32
C LYS A 537 36.15 -17.61 5.29
N LYS A 538 35.05 -18.29 4.94
CA LYS A 538 35.05 -19.34 3.92
C LYS A 538 35.12 -18.74 2.52
#